data_AF-A0AB37A7K4-F1
#
_entry.id   AF-A0AB37A7K4-F1
#
_cell.length_a   1.000
_cell.length_b   1.000
_cell.length_c   1.000
_cell.angle_alpha   90.00
_cell.angle_beta   90.00
_cell.angle_gamma   90.00
#
_symmetry.space_group_name_H-M   'P 1'
#
loop_
_entity.id
_entity.type
_entity.pdbx_description
1 polymer ?
#
loop_
_entity_poly.entity_id
_entity_poly.type
_entity_poly.pdbx_seq_one_letter_code
_entity_poly.pdbx_strand_id
1 'polypeptide(L)'
;TPPLQLEHKEPKHVPVSNDEAQKHLKSLMERLKINGRKPAPVQKLQAKEKEPELAKELGPDPFDNPQEYAEMCRREGMPIPRNILQLIEGANA
;
A
#
# COMPACT_ATOMS: atom_id res chain seq x y z
N THR A 1 5.22 -35.98 -9.24
CA THR A 1 6.48 -35.63 -9.93
C THR A 1 7.05 -34.38 -9.28
N PRO A 2 8.35 -34.32 -8.92
CA PRO A 2 8.93 -33.09 -8.37
C PRO A 2 9.01 -32.01 -9.47
N PRO A 3 8.98 -30.72 -9.10
CA PRO A 3 9.06 -29.62 -10.07
C PRO A 3 10.46 -29.53 -10.70
N LEU A 4 10.51 -29.22 -12.00
CA LEU A 4 11.76 -28.95 -12.72
C LEU A 4 12.47 -27.77 -12.05
N GLN A 5 13.65 -28.01 -11.50
CA GLN A 5 14.53 -26.94 -11.03
C GLN A 5 15.08 -26.21 -12.26
N LEU A 6 14.80 -24.91 -12.37
CA LEU A 6 15.40 -24.07 -13.39
C LEU A 6 16.89 -23.93 -13.05
N GLU A 7 17.75 -24.60 -13.80
CA GLU A 7 19.20 -24.50 -13.66
C GLU A 7 19.65 -23.05 -13.93
N HIS A 8 19.91 -22.29 -12.87
CA HIS A 8 20.51 -20.96 -12.99
C HIS A 8 21.98 -21.13 -13.37
N LYS A 9 22.25 -21.20 -14.67
CA LYS A 9 23.60 -21.11 -15.21
C LYS A 9 24.14 -19.73 -14.85
N GLU A 10 25.04 -19.65 -13.87
CA GLU A 10 25.77 -18.42 -13.60
C GLU A 10 26.52 -18.01 -14.88
N PRO A 11 26.23 -16.83 -15.45
CA PRO A 11 26.94 -16.38 -16.63
C PRO A 11 28.40 -16.18 -16.24
N LYS A 12 29.30 -16.97 -16.85
CA LYS A 12 30.75 -16.77 -16.70
C LYS A 12 31.09 -15.38 -17.21
N HIS A 13 31.53 -14.50 -16.32
CA HIS A 13 31.97 -13.16 -16.68
C HIS A 13 33.27 -13.26 -17.51
N VAL A 14 33.19 -12.79 -18.76
CA VAL A 14 34.37 -12.66 -19.63
C VAL A 14 34.84 -11.21 -19.54
N PRO A 15 36.05 -10.95 -19.02
CA PRO A 15 36.59 -9.60 -18.96
C PRO A 15 36.78 -9.07 -20.39
N VAL A 16 36.20 -7.91 -20.65
CA VAL A 16 36.37 -7.17 -21.92
C VAL A 16 37.55 -6.23 -21.84
N SER A 17 38.10 -5.88 -23.00
CA SER A 17 39.15 -4.86 -23.11
C SER A 17 38.63 -3.46 -22.72
N ASN A 18 39.52 -2.55 -22.33
CA ASN A 18 39.13 -1.17 -21.96
C ASN A 18 38.45 -0.44 -23.14
N ASP A 19 38.97 -0.59 -24.36
CA ASP A 19 38.40 0.04 -25.56
C ASP A 19 36.95 -0.43 -25.82
N GLU A 20 36.70 -1.71 -25.58
CA GLU A 20 35.37 -2.31 -25.74
C GLU A 20 34.43 -1.87 -24.62
N ALA A 21 34.92 -1.79 -23.38
CA ALA A 21 34.16 -1.25 -22.25
C ALA A 21 33.73 0.21 -22.48
N GLN A 22 34.61 1.03 -23.05
CA GLN A 22 34.29 2.42 -23.40
C GLN A 22 33.23 2.53 -24.50
N LYS A 23 33.27 1.65 -25.51
CA LYS A 23 32.23 1.58 -26.55
C LYS A 23 30.88 1.19 -25.96
N HIS A 24 30.85 0.18 -25.10
CA HIS A 24 29.64 -0.24 -24.40
C HIS A 24 29.07 0.87 -23.52
N LEU A 25 29.93 1.61 -22.81
CA LEU A 25 29.52 2.75 -22.00
C LEU A 25 28.88 3.85 -22.85
N LYS A 26 29.51 4.26 -23.96
CA LYS A 26 28.96 5.28 -24.86
C LYS A 26 27.60 4.86 -25.43
N SER A 27 27.47 3.62 -25.90
CA SER A 27 26.21 3.07 -26.41
C SER A 27 25.11 3.05 -25.34
N LEU A 28 25.46 2.70 -24.11
CA LEU A 28 24.52 2.69 -22.99
C LEU A 28 24.04 4.12 -22.66
N MET A 29 24.94 5.09 -22.64
CA MET A 29 24.59 6.50 -22.41
C MET A 29 23.62 7.03 -23.46
N GLU A 30 23.84 6.70 -24.74
CA GLU A 30 22.93 7.05 -25.84
C GLU A 30 21.56 6.38 -25.68
N ARG A 31 21.53 5.06 -25.41
CA ARG A 31 20.29 4.29 -25.21
C ARG A 31 19.46 4.85 -24.06
N LEU A 32 20.10 5.19 -22.94
CA LEU A 32 19.41 5.67 -21.76
C LEU A 32 18.91 7.11 -21.91
N LYS A 33 19.33 7.83 -22.97
CA LYS A 33 18.99 9.25 -23.27
C LYS A 33 19.04 10.12 -22.02
N ILE A 34 20.00 9.85 -21.12
CA ILE A 34 20.05 10.43 -19.77
C ILE A 34 20.11 11.96 -19.86
N ASN A 35 20.84 12.46 -20.86
CA ASN A 35 21.05 13.89 -21.09
C ASN A 35 19.82 14.63 -21.65
N GLY A 36 18.74 13.91 -22.00
CA GLY A 36 17.50 14.47 -22.53
C GLY A 36 16.28 14.23 -21.64
N ARG A 37 16.44 13.61 -20.47
CA ARG A 37 15.33 13.37 -19.54
C ARG A 37 14.94 14.68 -18.88
N LYS A 38 13.82 15.25 -19.32
CA LYS A 38 13.17 16.32 -18.56
C LYS A 38 12.77 15.76 -17.20
N PRO A 39 13.03 16.45 -16.08
CA PRO A 39 12.53 16.02 -14.79
C PRO A 39 11.01 15.87 -14.89
N ALA A 40 10.48 14.75 -14.39
CA ALA A 40 9.04 14.57 -14.32
C ALA A 40 8.45 15.74 -13.50
N PRO A 41 7.37 16.38 -13.96
CA PRO A 41 6.72 17.42 -13.18
C PRO A 41 6.31 16.83 -11.83
N VAL A 42 6.69 17.49 -10.75
CA VAL A 42 6.28 17.10 -9.40
C VAL A 42 4.75 17.08 -9.35
N GLN A 43 4.18 15.98 -8.86
CA GLN A 43 2.74 15.88 -8.67
C GLN A 43 2.34 16.88 -7.58
N LYS A 44 1.75 18.00 -7.99
CA LYS A 44 1.21 18.98 -7.05
C LYS A 44 -0.07 18.40 -6.46
N LEU A 45 -0.15 18.34 -5.13
CA LEU A 45 -1.40 18.04 -4.43
C LEU A 45 -2.40 19.14 -4.79
N GLN A 46 -3.40 18.79 -5.60
CA GLN A 46 -4.57 19.63 -5.78
C GLN A 46 -5.48 19.41 -4.58
N ALA A 47 -5.92 20.51 -3.96
CA ALA A 47 -6.97 20.44 -2.96
C ALA A 47 -8.23 19.95 -3.66
N LYS A 48 -8.57 18.66 -3.47
CA LYS A 48 -9.90 18.17 -3.81
C LYS A 48 -10.89 18.85 -2.89
N GLU A 49 -12.03 19.25 -3.45
CA GLU A 49 -13.15 19.73 -2.64
C GLU A 49 -13.47 18.68 -1.58
N LYS A 50 -13.63 19.11 -0.33
CA LYS A 50 -13.98 18.23 0.79
C LYS A 50 -15.22 17.43 0.38
N GLU A 51 -15.15 16.11 0.52
CA GLU A 51 -16.33 15.27 0.38
C GLU A 51 -17.44 15.81 1.29
N PRO A 52 -18.70 15.83 0.83
CA PRO A 52 -19.80 16.35 1.62
C PRO A 52 -19.86 15.60 2.95
N GLU A 53 -20.06 16.35 4.04
CA GLU A 53 -20.24 15.79 5.38
C GLU A 53 -21.31 14.70 5.31
N LEU A 54 -20.92 13.50 5.75
CA LEU A 54 -21.74 12.29 5.61
C LEU A 54 -23.07 12.54 6.34
N ALA A 55 -24.15 12.80 5.59
CA ALA A 55 -25.46 13.21 6.14
C ALA A 55 -26.16 12.13 6.99
N LYS A 56 -25.52 10.98 7.20
CA LYS A 56 -26.00 9.89 8.02
C LYS A 56 -24.87 9.48 8.96
N GLU A 57 -25.06 9.79 10.24
CA GLU A 57 -24.22 9.28 11.31
C GLU A 57 -24.22 7.75 11.24
N LEU A 58 -23.03 7.14 11.28
CA LEU A 58 -22.77 5.75 10.95
C LEU A 58 -23.22 4.77 12.07
N GLY A 59 -24.30 5.10 12.77
CA GLY A 59 -24.68 4.52 14.05
C GLY A 59 -24.13 5.32 15.24
N PRO A 60 -24.58 5.01 16.48
CA PRO A 60 -24.08 5.63 17.69
C PRO A 60 -22.57 5.37 17.82
N ASP A 61 -21.81 6.34 18.34
CA ASP A 61 -20.38 6.14 18.59
C ASP A 61 -20.20 4.96 19.57
N PRO A 62 -19.40 3.93 19.23
CA PRO A 62 -19.17 2.78 20.08
C PRO A 62 -18.65 3.13 21.49
N PHE A 63 -17.97 4.26 21.66
CA PHE A 63 -17.37 4.67 22.93
C PHE A 63 -18.27 5.59 23.75
N ASP A 64 -19.12 6.39 23.12
CA ASP A 64 -20.06 7.28 23.83
C ASP A 64 -21.29 6.50 24.32
N ASN A 65 -21.84 5.59 23.51
CA ASN A 65 -22.97 4.73 23.90
C ASN A 65 -22.72 3.26 23.54
N PRO A 66 -21.95 2.52 24.36
CA PRO A 66 -21.54 1.16 24.04
C PRO A 66 -22.72 0.18 23.95
N GLN A 67 -23.80 0.43 24.68
CA GLN A 67 -24.99 -0.43 24.67
C GLN A 67 -25.74 -0.33 23.34
N GLU A 68 -26.00 0.89 22.87
CA GLU A 68 -26.74 1.13 21.62
C GLU A 68 -25.94 0.65 20.40
N TYR A 69 -24.61 0.85 20.41
CA TYR A 69 -23.73 0.29 19.39
C TYR A 69 -23.78 -1.25 19.36
N ALA A 70 -23.78 -1.90 20.52
CA ALA A 70 -23.87 -3.35 20.60
C ALA A 70 -25.22 -3.89 20.07
N GLU A 71 -26.34 -3.21 20.32
CA GLU A 71 -27.64 -3.59 19.75
C GLU A 71 -27.66 -3.45 18.22
N MET A 72 -27.07 -2.39 17.68
CA MET A 72 -26.91 -2.20 16.24
C MET A 72 -26.09 -3.33 15.61
N CYS A 73 -24.95 -3.70 16.21
CA CYS A 73 -24.15 -4.83 15.75
C CYS A 73 -24.96 -6.14 15.73
N ARG A 74 -25.76 -6.42 16.77
CA ARG A 74 -26.62 -7.62 16.81
C ARG A 74 -27.68 -7.61 15.71
N ARG A 75 -28.32 -6.44 15.48
CA ARG A 75 -29.34 -6.27 14.43
C ARG A 75 -28.79 -6.52 13.03
N GLU A 76 -27.59 -6.02 12.76
CA GLU A 76 -26.90 -6.18 11.47
C GLU A 76 -26.16 -7.53 11.35
N GLY A 77 -26.19 -8.38 12.39
CA GLY A 77 -25.50 -9.68 12.40
C GLY A 77 -23.98 -9.57 12.46
N MET A 78 -23.44 -8.44 12.91
CA MET A 78 -22.01 -8.19 13.05
C MET A 78 -21.51 -8.53 14.46
N PRO A 79 -20.29 -9.08 14.60
CA PRO A 79 -19.71 -9.34 15.91
C PRO A 79 -19.39 -8.03 16.65
N ILE A 80 -19.75 -7.94 17.93
CA ILE A 80 -19.43 -6.78 18.77
C ILE A 80 -17.92 -6.80 19.12
N PRO A 81 -17.17 -5.70 18.93
CA PRO A 81 -15.77 -5.63 19.30
C PRO A 81 -15.54 -5.85 20.80
N ARG A 82 -14.46 -6.56 21.13
CA ARG A 82 -14.10 -6.93 22.52
C ARG A 82 -13.97 -5.73 23.46
N ASN A 83 -13.44 -4.60 22.96
CA ASN A 83 -13.29 -3.38 23.76
C ASN A 83 -14.66 -2.82 24.19
N ILE A 84 -15.68 -2.93 23.33
CA ILE A 84 -17.03 -2.46 23.64
C ILE A 84 -17.73 -3.42 24.59
N LEU A 85 -17.53 -4.74 24.42
CA LEU A 85 -18.01 -5.74 25.38
C LEU A 85 -17.44 -5.49 26.78
N GLN A 86 -16.15 -5.17 26.91
CA GLN A 86 -15.54 -4.84 28.20
C GLN A 86 -16.15 -3.60 28.85
N LEU A 87 -16.51 -2.58 28.06
CA LEU A 87 -17.19 -1.38 28.57
C LEU A 87 -18.58 -1.72 29.09
N ILE A 88 -19.33 -2.58 28.39
CA ILE A 88 -20.65 -3.03 28.83
C ILE A 88 -20.53 -3.91 30.08
N GLU A 89 -19.65 -4.91 30.08
CA GLU A 89 -19.46 -5.84 31.19
C GLU A 89 -18.90 -5.15 32.45
N GLY A 90 -17.95 -4.22 32.28
CA GLY A 90 -17.36 -3.45 33.37
C GLY A 90 -18.29 -2.40 33.97
N ALA A 91 -19.27 -1.89 33.22
CA ALA A 91 -20.29 -0.97 33.72
C ALA A 91 -21.42 -1.66 34.51
N ASN A 92 -21.56 -2.99 34.39
CA ASN A 92 -22.55 -3.80 35.10
C ASN A 92 -21.98 -4.49 36.36
N ALA A 93 -20.77 -4.13 36.79
CA ALA A 93 -20.09 -4.65 37.98
C ALA A 93 -20.33 -3.78 39.22
#